data_AF-A0A7J9X0D1-F1
#
_entry.id   AF-A0A7J9X0D1-F1
#
_cell.length_a   1.000
_cell.length_b   1.000
_cell.length_c   1.000
_cell.angle_alpha   90.00
_cell.angle_beta   90.00
_cell.angle_gamma   90.00
#
_symmetry.space_group_name_H-M   'P 1'
#
loop_
_entity.id
_entity.type
_entity.pdbx_description
1 polymer ?
#
loop_
_entity_poly.entity_id
_entity_poly.type
_entity_poly.pdbx_seq_one_letter_code
_entity_poly.pdbx_strand_id
1 'polypeptide(L)' 'MSEYRAVIVGGVTDRWTKKGKEKEMADLSQRLNAECREGERLHSFEHVPTVGGITGKQTGVVLLAIYERGG' A
#
# COMPACT_ATOMS: atom_id res chain seq x y z
N MET A 1 -9.05 -0.14 -23.88
CA MET A 1 -9.64 0.33 -22.60
C MET A 1 -8.63 -0.05 -21.52
N SER A 2 -8.19 0.88 -20.68
CA SER A 2 -7.21 0.56 -19.63
C SER A 2 -7.87 -0.27 -18.51
N GLU A 3 -7.16 -1.29 -18.02
CA GLU A 3 -7.57 -2.09 -16.86
C GLU A 3 -6.79 -1.66 -15.63
N TYR A 4 -7.44 -1.59 -14.46
CA TYR A 4 -6.82 -1.17 -13.20
C TYR A 4 -6.93 -2.25 -12.12
N ARG A 5 -5.86 -2.43 -11.34
CA ARG A 5 -5.81 -3.36 -10.21
C ARG A 5 -5.25 -2.66 -8.97
N ALA A 6 -6.01 -2.67 -7.88
CA ALA A 6 -5.58 -2.16 -6.59
C ALA A 6 -5.04 -3.29 -5.70
N VAL A 7 -3.91 -3.05 -5.02
CA VAL A 7 -3.21 -4.05 -4.20
C VAL A 7 -2.72 -3.40 -2.91
N ILE A 8 -2.98 -4.04 -1.78
CA ILE A 8 -2.38 -3.62 -0.50
C ILE A 8 -0.97 -4.22 -0.44
N VAL A 9 0.04 -3.36 -0.44
CA VAL A 9 1.46 -3.77 -0.46
C VAL A 9 2.14 -3.64 0.91
N GLY A 10 1.43 -3.09 1.89
CA GLY A 10 1.90 -2.97 3.27
C GLY A 10 0.93 -2.25 4.17
N GLY A 11 1.29 -2.16 5.45
CA GLY A 11 0.48 -1.42 6.41
C GLY A 11 1.22 -1.17 7.72
N VAL A 12 1.05 0.02 8.26
CA VAL A 12 1.57 0.41 9.57
C VAL A 12 0.42 0.78 10.49
N THR A 13 0.42 0.22 11.69
CA THR A 13 -0.53 0.60 12.74
C THR A 13 0.14 1.44 13.81
N ASP A 14 -0.67 2.11 14.60
CA ASP A 14 -0.28 2.82 15.83
C ASP A 14 0.45 1.92 16.84
N ARG A 15 0.26 0.60 16.79
CA ARG A 15 0.97 -0.40 17.62
C ARG A 15 2.42 -0.67 17.19
N TRP A 16 2.86 -0.17 16.03
CA TRP A 16 4.21 -0.41 15.54
C TRP A 16 5.22 0.57 16.16
N THR A 17 6.37 0.04 16.59
CA THR A 17 7.50 0.87 17.03
C THR A 17 8.04 1.70 15.87
N LYS A 18 8.71 2.83 16.18
CA LYS A 18 9.35 3.70 15.15
C LYS A 18 10.24 2.88 14.18
N LYS A 19 11.05 1.98 14.73
CA LYS A 19 11.91 1.04 13.97
C LYS A 19 11.11 0.09 13.06
N GLY A 20 9.94 -0.36 13.51
CA GLY A 20 9.05 -1.18 12.69
C GLY A 20 8.53 -0.42 11.46
N LYS A 21 8.15 0.86 11.64
CA LYS A 21 7.68 1.71 10.54
C LYS A 21 8.76 1.96 9.51
N GLU A 22 9.99 2.26 9.96
CA GLU A 22 11.14 2.45 9.08
C GLU A 22 11.47 1.20 8.26
N LYS A 23 11.39 0.01 8.89
CA LYS A 23 11.59 -1.26 8.19
C LYS A 23 10.50 -1.51 7.14
N GLU A 24 9.24 -1.31 7.48
CA GLU A 24 8.12 -1.49 6.54
C GLU A 24 8.27 -0.57 5.31
N MET A 25 8.72 0.67 5.52
CA MET A 25 8.99 1.61 4.44
C MET A 25 10.21 1.22 3.61
N ALA A 26 11.26 0.66 4.22
CA ALA A 26 12.43 0.18 3.50
C ALA A 26 12.09 -1.02 2.58
N ASP A 27 11.22 -1.92 3.04
CA ASP A 27 10.79 -3.11 2.30
C ASP A 27 9.74 -2.78 1.21
N LEU A 28 9.14 -1.58 1.23
CA LEU A 28 8.04 -1.19 0.37
C LEU A 28 8.37 -1.27 -1.13
N SER A 29 9.54 -0.74 -1.53
CA SER A 29 9.94 -0.74 -2.95
C SER A 29 10.05 -2.17 -3.49
N GLN A 30 10.54 -3.11 -2.67
CA GLN A 30 10.65 -4.51 -3.06
C GLN A 30 9.27 -5.15 -3.25
N ARG A 31 8.30 -4.84 -2.38
CA ARG A 31 6.93 -5.36 -2.49
C ARG A 31 6.17 -4.77 -3.68
N LEU A 32 6.35 -3.48 -3.96
CA LEU A 32 5.79 -2.82 -5.15
C LEU A 32 6.26 -3.49 -6.44
N ASN A 33 7.54 -3.84 -6.50
CA ASN A 33 8.10 -4.53 -7.66
C ASN A 33 7.62 -5.99 -7.74
N ALA A 34 7.53 -6.69 -6.60
CA ALA A 34 7.06 -8.09 -6.56
C ALA A 34 5.59 -8.24 -6.96
N GLU A 35 4.75 -7.25 -6.66
CA GLU A 35 3.34 -7.26 -7.02
C GLU A 35 3.06 -6.82 -8.46
N CYS A 36 4.01 -6.15 -9.13
CA CYS A 36 3.84 -5.70 -10.51
C CYS A 36 3.90 -6.90 -11.46
N ARG A 37 2.82 -7.14 -12.21
CA ARG A 37 2.77 -8.24 -13.19
C ARG A 37 3.27 -7.78 -14.55
N GLU A 38 3.57 -8.75 -15.41
CA GLU A 38 3.94 -8.48 -16.80
C GLU A 38 2.82 -7.69 -17.51
N GLY A 39 3.20 -6.59 -18.16
CA GLY A 39 2.27 -5.68 -18.84
C GLY A 39 1.55 -4.69 -17.91
N GLU A 40 1.75 -4.77 -16.60
CA GLU A 40 1.29 -3.74 -15.65
C GLU A 40 2.36 -2.67 -15.44
N ARG A 41 1.91 -1.45 -15.15
CA ARG A 41 2.74 -0.36 -14.64
C ARG A 41 2.10 0.23 -13.38
N LEU A 42 2.92 0.67 -12.43
CA LEU A 42 2.41 1.41 -11.28
C LEU A 42 1.81 2.74 -11.76
N HIS A 43 0.51 2.91 -11.51
CA HIS A 43 -0.25 4.10 -11.88
C HIS A 43 -0.28 5.11 -10.73
N SER A 44 -0.66 4.67 -9.53
CA SER A 44 -0.62 5.48 -8.32
C SER A 44 -0.25 4.66 -7.10
N PHE A 45 0.22 5.35 -6.07
CA PHE A 45 0.50 4.77 -4.77
C PHE A 45 -0.03 5.69 -3.68
N GLU A 46 -0.90 5.15 -2.82
CA GLU A 46 -1.67 5.92 -1.84
C GLU A 46 -1.47 5.39 -0.43
N HIS A 47 -1.45 6.34 0.51
CA HIS A 47 -1.43 6.06 1.95
C HIS A 47 -2.86 6.22 2.46
N VAL A 48 -3.58 5.10 2.63
CA VAL A 48 -4.98 5.13 3.05
C VAL A 48 -5.04 4.99 4.58
N PRO A 49 -5.50 6.01 5.32
CA PRO A 49 -5.68 5.90 6.76
C PRO A 49 -6.67 4.78 7.11
N THR A 50 -6.33 3.95 8.09
CA THR A 50 -7.27 2.96 8.64
C THR A 50 -7.90 3.49 9.90
N VAL A 51 -9.23 3.37 9.99
CA VAL A 51 -10.03 3.90 11.10
C VAL A 51 -10.56 2.75 11.94
N GLY A 52 -10.44 2.85 13.26
CA GLY A 52 -11.04 1.88 14.17
C GLY A 52 -12.56 2.00 14.13
N GLY A 53 -13.26 0.94 13.70
CA GLY A 53 -14.71 0.98 13.47
C GLY A 53 -15.56 1.39 14.67
N ILE A 54 -15.08 1.17 15.89
CA ILE A 54 -15.78 1.56 17.14
C ILE A 54 -15.39 2.98 17.60
N THR A 55 -14.13 3.37 17.42
CA THR A 55 -13.59 4.61 18.02
C THR A 55 -13.61 5.79 17.06
N GLY A 56 -13.73 5.56 15.75
CA GLY A 56 -13.58 6.59 14.72
C GLY A 56 -12.18 7.20 14.66
N LYS A 57 -11.22 6.68 15.45
CA LYS A 57 -9.85 7.18 15.51
C LYS A 57 -9.01 6.49 14.44
N GLN A 58 -8.06 7.23 13.88
CA GLN A 58 -7.05 6.65 13.00
C GLN A 58 -6.19 5.66 13.80
N THR A 59 -6.17 4.42 13.34
CA THR A 59 -5.41 3.30 13.93
C THR A 59 -4.19 2.91 13.11
N GLY A 60 -4.05 3.46 11.91
CA GLY A 60 -2.93 3.16 11.04
C GLY A 60 -3.05 3.76 9.65
N VAL A 61 -2.25 3.20 8.75
CA VAL A 61 -2.22 3.48 7.32
C VAL A 61 -1.98 2.16 6.59
N VAL A 62 -2.76 1.88 5.56
CA VAL A 62 -2.44 0.85 4.56
C VAL A 62 -1.82 1.51 3.34
N LEU A 63 -0.86 0.81 2.76
CA LEU A 63 -0.12 1.22 1.58
C LEU A 63 -0.77 0.56 0.36
N LEU A 64 -1.45 1.36 -0.46
CA LEU A 64 -2.24 0.90 -1.59
C LEU A 64 -1.52 1.24 -2.90
N ALA A 65 -1.20 0.23 -3.70
CA ALA A 65 -0.68 0.40 -5.05
C ALA A 65 -1.79 0.17 -6.07
N ILE A 66 -1.95 1.09 -7.02
CA ILE A 66 -2.84 0.94 -8.17
C ILE A 66 -1.98 0.71 -9.38
N TYR A 67 -2.14 -0.45 -10.01
CA TYR A 67 -1.49 -0.81 -11.26
C TYR A 67 -2.46 -0.60 -12.41
N GLU A 68 -1.94 -0.11 -13.53
CA GLU A 68 -2.65 0.01 -14.81
C GLU A 68 -2.04 -0.96 -15.80
N ARG A 69 -2.89 -1.69 -16.52
CA ARG A 69 -2.49 -2.49 -17.69
C ARG A 69 -3.00 -1.81 -18.95
N GLY A 70 -2.08 -1.48 -19.84
CA GLY A 70 -2.38 -0.92 -21.16
C GLY A 70 -2.94 -1.97 -22.11
N GLY A 71 -3.90 -1.56 -22.94
CA GLY A 71 -4.32 -2.25 -24.15
C GLY A 71 -3.72 -1.61 -25.39
#